data_AF-A0A660S859-F1
#
_entry.id   AF-A0A660S859-F1
#
_cell.length_a   1.000
_cell.length_b   1.000
_cell.length_c   1.000
_cell.angle_alpha   90.00
_cell.angle_beta   90.00
_cell.angle_gamma   90.00
#
_symmetry.space_group_name_H-M   'P 1'
#
loop_
_entity.id
_entity.type
_entity.pdbx_description
1 polymer ?
#
loop_
_entity_poly.entity_id
_entity_poly.type
_entity_poly.pdbx_seq_one_letter_code
_entity_poly.pdbx_strand_id
1 'polypeptide(L)'
;MGYSRVEIVDDPLEGKLLVAQGEKRKGGAYIARITGLDKKYKYARQFIPERNIKNGIVTAKVPLSRLRSPFDLLEIRAGGSWKNDYRNFYIYDAEKEEVEIIDEDTLREKLAEILKSK
;
A
#
# COMPACT_ATOMS: atom_id res chain seq x y z
N MET A 1 4.61 -11.64 -18.74
CA MET A 1 4.81 -10.84 -17.51
C MET A 1 3.67 -9.83 -17.38
N GLY A 2 3.14 -9.59 -16.19
CA GLY A 2 2.11 -8.55 -15.98
C GLY A 2 2.74 -7.20 -15.64
N TYR A 3 2.03 -6.11 -15.90
CA TYR A 3 2.46 -4.78 -15.48
C TYR A 3 2.12 -4.54 -14.01
N SER A 4 3.13 -4.17 -13.22
CA SER A 4 3.04 -3.85 -11.80
C SER A 4 4.09 -2.80 -11.45
N ARG A 5 3.71 -1.77 -10.69
CA ARG A 5 4.62 -0.71 -10.23
C ARG A 5 4.22 -0.25 -8.83
N VAL A 6 5.17 -0.10 -7.92
CA VAL A 6 5.00 0.55 -6.62
C VAL A 6 6.21 1.45 -6.40
N GLU A 7 6.00 2.75 -6.25
CA GLU A 7 7.09 3.72 -6.11
C GLU A 7 6.58 5.03 -5.50
N ILE A 8 7.52 5.85 -5.02
CA ILE A 8 7.25 7.24 -4.67
C ILE A 8 7.61 8.12 -5.86
N VAL A 9 6.70 9.01 -6.26
CA VAL A 9 6.90 9.98 -7.34
C VAL A 9 6.75 11.39 -6.78
N ASP A 10 7.52 12.33 -7.33
CA ASP A 10 7.34 13.76 -7.06
C ASP A 10 6.45 14.37 -8.15
N ASP A 11 5.21 14.68 -7.79
CA ASP A 11 4.24 15.32 -8.68
C ASP A 11 4.30 16.85 -8.50
N PRO A 12 4.50 17.64 -9.58
CA PRO A 12 4.62 19.09 -9.47
C PRO A 12 3.43 19.82 -8.85
N LEU A 13 2.24 19.20 -8.84
CA LEU A 13 1.00 19.79 -8.33
C LEU A 13 0.56 19.17 -7.00
N GLU A 14 0.79 17.87 -6.83
CA GLU A 14 0.33 17.12 -5.65
C GLU A 14 1.45 16.83 -4.63
N GLY A 15 2.71 17.14 -4.97
CA GLY A 15 3.90 16.84 -4.18
C GLY A 15 4.30 15.36 -4.24
N LYS A 16 4.96 14.86 -3.20
CA LYS A 16 5.36 13.45 -3.13
C LYS A 16 4.16 12.52 -2.93
N LEU A 17 4.03 11.55 -3.82
CA LEU A 17 2.96 10.57 -3.85
C LEU A 17 3.52 9.16 -3.84
N LEU A 18 2.98 8.27 -3.00
CA LEU A 18 3.14 6.83 -3.17
C LEU A 18 2.12 6.34 -4.20
N VAL A 19 2.60 5.71 -5.26
CA VAL A 19 1.81 5.28 -6.40
C VAL A 19 1.93 3.77 -6.57
N ALA A 20 0.78 3.11 -6.72
CA ALA A 20 0.69 1.70 -7.06
C ALA A 20 -0.08 1.53 -8.37
N GLN A 21 0.48 0.78 -9.33
CA GLN A 21 -0.12 0.52 -10.63
C GLN A 21 -0.24 -0.97 -10.91
N GLY A 22 -1.34 -1.38 -11.52
CA GLY A 22 -1.59 -2.77 -11.87
C GLY A 22 -2.68 -2.92 -12.92
N GLU A 23 -2.61 -3.96 -13.72
CA GLU A 23 -3.60 -4.21 -14.78
C GLU A 23 -5.01 -4.44 -14.19
N LYS A 24 -6.04 -3.77 -14.72
CA LYS A 24 -7.45 -3.90 -14.31
C LYS A 24 -7.93 -5.35 -14.41
N ARG A 25 -7.59 -6.03 -15.51
CA ARG A 25 -7.93 -7.45 -15.76
C ARG A 25 -7.34 -8.43 -14.71
N LYS A 26 -6.47 -7.93 -13.83
CA LYS A 26 -5.74 -8.66 -12.79
C LYS A 26 -6.17 -8.27 -11.37
N GLY A 27 -7.30 -7.57 -11.25
CA GLY A 27 -7.84 -7.04 -10.00
C GLY A 27 -7.51 -5.57 -9.73
N GLY A 28 -6.63 -4.96 -10.54
CA GLY A 28 -6.22 -3.56 -10.37
C GLY A 28 -5.35 -3.32 -9.14
N ALA A 29 -4.78 -2.12 -9.05
CA ALA A 29 -4.00 -1.71 -7.90
C ALA A 29 -4.87 -1.12 -6.78
N TYR A 30 -4.43 -1.31 -5.54
CA TYR A 30 -4.90 -0.58 -4.38
C TYR A 30 -3.78 -0.38 -3.38
N ILE A 31 -3.95 0.64 -2.53
CA ILE A 31 -3.16 0.87 -1.33
C ILE A 31 -4.14 0.86 -0.16
N ALA A 32 -3.82 0.13 0.90
CA ALA A 32 -4.60 0.11 2.12
C ALA A 32 -3.67 0.23 3.34
N ARG A 33 -4.07 1.01 4.34
CA ARG A 33 -3.38 1.02 5.64
C ARG A 33 -3.85 -0.13 6.50
N ILE A 34 -2.92 -0.77 7.18
CA ILE A 34 -3.22 -1.80 8.18
C ILE A 34 -3.36 -1.09 9.53
N THR A 35 -4.57 -1.09 10.07
CA THR A 35 -4.90 -0.31 11.27
C THR A 35 -5.12 -1.19 12.51
N GLY A 36 -5.10 -2.51 12.36
CA GLY A 36 -5.40 -3.45 13.43
C GLY A 36 -5.70 -4.85 12.90
N LEU A 37 -6.27 -5.68 13.78
CA LEU A 37 -6.73 -7.03 13.44
C LEU A 37 -8.21 -7.02 13.05
N ASP A 38 -8.56 -7.88 12.10
CA ASP A 38 -9.94 -8.14 11.70
C ASP A 38 -10.25 -9.63 11.88
N LYS A 39 -11.38 -9.93 12.52
CA LYS A 39 -11.76 -11.32 12.86
C LYS A 39 -12.01 -12.20 11.64
N LYS A 40 -12.38 -11.62 10.49
CA LYS A 40 -12.73 -12.34 9.26
C LYS A 40 -11.59 -12.29 8.24
N TYR A 41 -10.87 -11.18 8.17
CA TYR A 41 -9.90 -10.89 7.10
C TYR A 41 -8.45 -10.77 7.60
N LYS A 42 -8.17 -11.26 8.81
CA LYS A 42 -6.90 -11.15 9.57
C LYS A 42 -6.53 -9.73 9.98
N TYR A 43 -6.53 -8.79 9.03
CA TYR A 43 -6.14 -7.40 9.24
C TYR A 43 -7.28 -6.42 8.90
N ALA A 44 -7.46 -5.43 9.75
CA ALA A 44 -8.31 -4.28 9.48
C ALA A 44 -7.60 -3.37 8.48
N ARG A 45 -8.28 -3.04 7.38
CA ARG A 45 -7.73 -2.29 6.26
C ARG A 45 -8.50 -1.00 6.06
N GLN A 46 -7.79 0.12 6.04
CA GLN A 46 -8.32 1.40 5.57
C GLN A 46 -7.87 1.63 4.13
N PHE A 47 -8.76 1.36 3.17
CA PHE A 47 -8.46 1.53 1.76
C PHE A 47 -8.38 3.01 1.37
N ILE A 48 -7.40 3.32 0.53
CA ILE A 48 -7.26 4.66 -0.04
C ILE A 48 -8.17 4.75 -1.27
N PRO A 49 -9.07 5.77 -1.33
CA PRO A 49 -10.12 5.83 -2.34
C PRO A 49 -9.62 6.32 -3.71
N GLU A 50 -8.53 7.08 -3.75
CA GLU A 50 -8.04 7.72 -4.97
C GLU A 50 -7.44 6.70 -5.95
N ARG A 51 -8.24 6.31 -6.94
CA ARG A 51 -7.86 5.40 -8.02
C ARG A 51 -8.30 5.95 -9.36
N ASN A 52 -7.41 5.89 -10.34
CA ASN A 52 -7.70 6.23 -11.73
C ASN A 52 -7.45 5.01 -12.63
N ILE A 53 -8.22 4.88 -13.71
CA ILE A 53 -8.06 3.81 -14.69
C ILE A 53 -7.77 4.44 -16.06
N LYS A 54 -6.61 4.13 -16.63
CA LYS A 54 -6.22 4.58 -17.98
C LYS A 54 -5.57 3.43 -18.73
N ASN A 55 -5.97 3.21 -19.98
CA ASN A 55 -5.44 2.15 -20.85
C ASN A 55 -5.40 0.75 -20.19
N GLY A 56 -6.43 0.41 -19.41
CA GLY A 56 -6.52 -0.87 -18.70
C GLY A 56 -5.59 -1.01 -17.49
N ILE A 57 -4.91 0.05 -17.07
CA ILE A 57 -4.08 0.11 -15.86
C ILE A 57 -4.82 0.90 -14.78
N VAL A 58 -4.97 0.29 -13.60
CA VAL A 58 -5.47 0.97 -12.40
C VAL A 58 -4.28 1.55 -11.67
N THR A 59 -4.34 2.84 -11.36
CA THR A 59 -3.36 3.60 -10.58
C THR A 59 -4.00 4.04 -9.29
N ALA A 60 -3.52 3.53 -8.16
CA ALA A 60 -3.86 4.02 -6.83
C ALA A 60 -2.78 5.00 -6.37
N LYS A 61 -3.18 6.11 -5.75
CA LYS A 61 -2.26 7.14 -5.26
C LYS A 61 -2.56 7.48 -3.81
N VAL A 62 -1.51 7.84 -3.06
CA VAL A 62 -1.65 8.48 -1.76
C VAL A 62 -0.59 9.56 -1.60
N PRO A 63 -0.98 10.78 -1.21
CA PRO A 63 0.00 11.79 -0.79
C PRO A 63 0.77 11.32 0.44
N LEU A 64 2.11 11.43 0.41
CA LEU A 64 2.94 11.08 1.58
C LEU A 64 2.55 11.92 2.79
N SER A 65 2.07 13.14 2.57
CA SER A 65 1.51 13.99 3.61
C SER A 65 0.28 13.41 4.33
N ARG A 66 -0.35 12.33 3.84
CA ARG A 66 -1.37 11.59 4.58
C ARG A 66 -0.80 10.42 5.37
N LEU A 67 0.41 9.96 5.06
CA LEU A 67 1.14 8.91 5.75
C LEU A 67 2.03 9.60 6.81
N ARG A 68 1.49 9.84 8.02
CA ARG A 68 2.10 10.71 9.04
C ARG A 68 2.44 10.01 10.35
N SER A 69 2.14 8.72 10.49
CA SER A 69 2.69 7.96 11.60
C SER A 69 4.17 7.68 11.31
N PRO A 70 5.07 7.63 12.31
CA PRO A 70 6.49 7.36 12.08
C PRO A 70 6.69 6.08 11.24
N PHE A 71 5.78 5.11 11.42
CA PHE A 71 5.65 3.93 10.58
C PHE A 71 4.19 3.72 10.19
N ASP A 72 3.83 3.94 8.93
CA ASP A 72 2.53 3.54 8.38
C ASP A 72 2.68 2.14 7.76
N LEU A 73 1.91 1.16 8.28
CA LEU A 73 1.87 -0.20 7.73
C LEU A 73 0.87 -0.25 6.58
N LEU A 74 1.32 -0.73 5.42
CA LEU A 74 0.56 -0.72 4.19
C LEU A 74 0.43 -2.14 3.62
N GLU A 75 -0.72 -2.44 3.05
CA GLU A 75 -0.90 -3.54 2.12
C GLU A 75 -1.13 -2.93 0.74
N ILE A 76 -0.23 -3.26 -0.19
CA ILE A 76 -0.31 -2.77 -1.56
C ILE A 76 -0.48 -3.95 -2.50
N ARG A 77 -1.49 -3.83 -3.35
CA ARG A 77 -1.64 -4.70 -4.51
C ARG A 77 -1.25 -3.90 -5.74
N ALA A 78 -0.27 -4.38 -6.48
CA ALA A 78 0.12 -3.83 -7.77
C ALA A 78 0.26 -5.01 -8.74
N GLY A 79 -0.83 -5.42 -9.39
CA GLY A 79 -0.83 -6.58 -10.29
C GLY A 79 -1.45 -7.85 -9.69
N GLY A 80 -1.29 -8.98 -10.38
CA GLY A 80 -2.12 -10.17 -10.12
C GLY A 80 -2.19 -11.18 -11.26
N SER A 81 -1.55 -12.33 -11.24
CA SER A 81 -2.09 -13.45 -12.03
C SER A 81 -3.25 -14.01 -11.22
N TRP A 82 -4.30 -14.55 -11.86
CA TRP A 82 -5.32 -15.30 -11.11
C TRP A 82 -4.72 -16.44 -10.26
N LYS A 83 -3.49 -16.87 -10.60
CA LYS A 83 -2.71 -17.87 -9.87
C LYS A 83 -1.85 -17.33 -8.72
N ASN A 84 -1.50 -16.04 -8.71
CA ASN A 84 -0.56 -15.46 -7.75
C ASN A 84 -1.15 -14.19 -7.14
N ASP A 85 -1.28 -14.15 -5.82
CA ASP A 85 -1.69 -12.95 -5.11
C ASP A 85 -0.48 -12.01 -5.00
N TYR A 86 -0.43 -10.95 -5.81
CA TYR A 86 0.64 -9.95 -5.79
C TYR A 86 0.33 -8.86 -4.76
N ARG A 87 -0.01 -9.30 -3.54
CA ARG A 87 -0.15 -8.42 -2.38
C ARG A 87 1.11 -8.57 -1.57
N ASN A 88 1.76 -7.46 -1.31
CA ASN A 88 2.87 -7.40 -0.37
C ASN A 88 2.51 -6.40 0.74
N PHE A 89 3.16 -6.61 1.88
CA PHE A 89 3.15 -5.64 2.96
C PHE A 89 4.32 -4.69 2.80
N TYR A 90 4.09 -3.46 3.19
CA TYR A 90 5.07 -2.39 3.13
C TYR A 90 5.06 -1.62 4.44
N ILE A 91 6.21 -1.10 4.81
CA ILE A 91 6.34 -0.06 5.83
C ILE A 91 6.72 1.23 5.13
N TYR A 92 6.00 2.31 5.46
CA TYR A 92 6.40 3.66 5.09
C TYR A 92 7.11 4.29 6.28
N ASP A 93 8.38 4.66 6.08
CA ASP A 93 9.19 5.42 7.03
C ASP A 93 9.02 6.91 6.72
N ALA A 94 8.34 7.62 7.61
CA ALA A 94 8.06 9.04 7.42
C ALA A 94 9.28 9.94 7.62
N GLU A 95 10.32 9.48 8.31
CA GLU A 95 11.57 10.24 8.53
C GLU A 95 12.46 10.20 7.29
N LYS A 96 12.53 9.04 6.63
CA LYS A 96 13.31 8.85 5.40
C LYS A 96 12.51 9.12 4.13
N GLU A 97 11.18 9.21 4.24
CA GLU A 97 10.24 9.25 3.12
C GLU A 97 10.42 8.05 2.16
N GLU A 98 10.65 6.86 2.72
CA GLU A 98 10.93 5.63 2.00
C GLU A 98 9.83 4.58 2.22
N VAL A 99 9.66 3.71 1.23
CA VAL A 99 8.72 2.58 1.29
C VAL A 99 9.49 1.28 1.09
N GLU A 100 9.41 0.39 2.08
CA GLU A 100 10.13 -0.89 2.06
C GLU A 100 9.15 -2.05 2.08
N ILE A 101 9.47 -3.13 1.35
CA ILE A 101 8.70 -4.37 1.40
C ILE A 101 9.06 -5.10 2.69
N ILE A 102 8.05 -5.56 3.42
CA ILE A 102 8.20 -6.37 4.63
C ILE A 102 7.44 -7.69 4.50
N ASP A 103 7.85 -8.70 5.26
CA ASP A 103 7.11 -9.95 5.40
C ASP A 103 5.95 -9.83 6.42
N GLU A 104 5.12 -10.88 6.50
CA GLU A 104 3.98 -10.90 7.42
C GLU A 104 4.40 -10.94 8.90
N ASP A 105 5.55 -11.52 9.23
CA ASP A 105 6.03 -11.59 10.61
C ASP A 105 6.44 -10.20 11.11
N THR A 106 7.23 -9.47 10.32
CA THR A 106 7.62 -8.07 10.58
C THR A 106 6.39 -7.16 10.67
N LEU A 107 5.40 -7.35 9.79
CA LEU A 107 4.13 -6.62 9.85
C LEU A 107 3.45 -6.81 11.21
N ARG A 108 3.37 -8.06 11.68
CA ARG A 108 2.69 -8.40 12.94
C ARG A 108 3.42 -7.84 14.15
N GLU A 109 4.75 -7.89 14.16
CA GLU A 109 5.57 -7.29 15.21
C GLU A 109 5.32 -5.79 15.30
N LYS A 110 5.44 -5.06 14.18
CA LYS A 110 5.21 -3.61 14.12
C LYS A 110 3.77 -3.24 14.45
N LEU A 111 2.80 -4.01 13.99
CA LEU A 111 1.40 -3.77 14.32
C LEU A 111 1.15 -3.94 15.83
N ALA A 112 1.76 -4.94 16.46
CA ALA A 112 1.66 -5.14 17.90
C ALA A 112 2.29 -3.98 18.70
N GLU A 113 3.42 -3.42 18.24
CA GLU A 113 4.01 -2.20 18.82
C GLU A 113 3.03 -1.02 18.75
N ILE A 114 2.47 -0.74 17.57
CA ILE A 114 1.51 0.36 17.35
C ILE A 114 0.26 0.19 18.23
N LEU A 115 -0.26 -1.04 18.36
CA LEU A 115 -1.45 -1.32 19.18
C LEU A 115 -1.19 -1.22 20.68
N LYS A 116 0.04 -1.45 21.15
CA LYS A 116 0.44 -1.29 22.56
C LYS A 116 0.66 0.16 22.95
N SER A 117 1.07 1.00 21.99
CA SER A 117 1.30 2.43 22.19
C SER A 117 0.02 3.28 22.14
N LYS A 118 -1.13 2.69 21.83
CA LYS A 118 -2.46 3.32 21.85
C LYS A 118 -3.16 3.09 23.19
#